data_AF-A0A162UJR0-F1
#
_entry.id   AF-A0A162UJR0-F1
#
_cell.length_a   1.000
_cell.length_b   1.000
_cell.length_c   1.000
_cell.angle_alpha   90.00
_cell.angle_beta   90.00
_cell.angle_gamma   90.00
#
_symmetry.space_group_name_H-M   'P 1'
#
loop_
_entity.id
_entity.type
_entity.pdbx_description
1 polymer ?
#
loop_
_entity_poly.entity_id
_entity_poly.type
_entity_poly.pdbx_seq_one_letter_code
_entity_poly.pdbx_strand_id
1 'polypeptide(L)' 'MKNNVKQQTMAKFLNMTVSEYSRKENGQRSFTIDETAKIAEFFKTTIEEIFFKNI' A
#
# COMPACT_ATOMS: atom_id res chain seq x y z
N MET A 1 9.56 -1.39 -4.55
CA MET A 1 8.32 -2.17 -4.83
C MET A 1 8.55 -3.22 -5.91
N LYS A 2 8.13 -4.47 -5.64
CA LYS A 2 8.41 -5.69 -6.42
C LYS A 2 7.55 -5.84 -7.70
N ASN A 3 6.69 -4.87 -8.03
CA ASN A 3 5.60 -5.02 -9.03
C ASN A 3 5.57 -3.93 -10.13
N ASN A 4 6.65 -3.18 -10.39
CA ASN A 4 6.70 -2.07 -11.38
C ASN A 4 5.68 -0.92 -11.18
N VAL A 5 4.87 -0.94 -10.12
CA VAL A 5 3.92 0.13 -9.82
C VAL A 5 4.66 1.33 -9.21
N LYS A 6 4.47 2.51 -9.80
CA LYS A 6 5.02 3.76 -9.28
C LYS A 6 4.24 4.21 -8.05
N GLN A 7 4.93 4.78 -7.06
CA GLN A 7 4.29 5.39 -5.88
C GLN A 7 3.21 6.41 -6.26
N GLN A 8 3.41 7.15 -7.36
CA GLN A 8 2.44 8.10 -7.91
C GLN A 8 1.10 7.45 -8.28
N THR A 9 1.14 6.24 -8.84
CA THR A 9 -0.08 5.49 -9.19
C THR A 9 -0.84 5.09 -7.95
N MET A 10 -0.16 4.57 -6.94
CA MET A 10 -0.79 4.13 -5.70
C MET A 10 -1.31 5.30 -4.88
N ALA A 11 -0.57 6.40 -4.81
CA ALA A 11 -1.02 7.63 -4.17
C ALA A 11 -2.31 8.16 -4.81
N LYS A 12 -2.37 8.19 -6.15
CA LYS A 12 -3.59 8.58 -6.88
C LYS A 12 -4.74 7.60 -6.60
N PHE A 13 -4.49 6.30 -6.62
CA PHE A 13 -5.49 5.26 -6.37
C PHE A 13 -6.07 5.35 -4.95
N LEU A 14 -5.24 5.64 -3.96
CA LEU A 14 -5.64 5.78 -2.55
C LEU A 14 -6.08 7.20 -2.18
N ASN A 15 -6.16 8.11 -3.16
CA ASN A 15 -6.53 9.52 -2.97
C ASN A 15 -5.68 10.22 -1.89
N MET A 16 -4.36 10.09 -1.98
CA MET A 16 -3.39 10.73 -1.09
C MET A 16 -2.22 11.33 -1.87
N THR A 17 -1.39 12.11 -1.17
CA THR A 17 -0.15 12.64 -1.77
C THR A 17 0.91 11.54 -1.93
N VAL A 18 1.80 11.70 -2.90
CA VAL A 18 2.95 10.79 -3.09
C VAL A 18 3.83 10.73 -1.85
N SER A 19 4.02 11.88 -1.19
CA SER A 19 4.78 11.96 0.06
C SER A 19 4.12 11.19 1.20
N GLU A 20 2.80 11.25 1.34
CA GLU A 20 2.09 10.45 2.34
C GLU A 20 2.23 8.96 2.07
N TYR A 21 2.04 8.53 0.82
CA TYR A 21 2.23 7.14 0.43
C TYR A 21 3.66 6.66 0.74
N SER A 22 4.66 7.48 0.39
CA SER A 22 6.07 7.18 0.65
C SER A 22 6.38 7.04 2.14
N ARG A 23 5.82 7.93 3.00
CA ARG A 23 5.97 7.79 4.46
C ARG A 23 5.37 6.48 4.97
N LYS A 24 4.23 6.06 4.40
CA LYS A 24 3.60 4.79 4.78
C LYS A 24 4.40 3.57 4.33
N GLU A 25 4.90 3.57 3.10
CA GLU A 25 5.75 2.50 2.57
C GLU A 25 7.06 2.35 3.38
N ASN A 26 7.61 3.46 3.87
CA ASN A 26 8.81 3.46 4.71
C ASN A 26 8.52 3.20 6.21
N GLY A 27 7.27 2.88 6.59
CA GLY A 27 6.90 2.56 7.96
C GLY A 27 6.84 3.75 8.93
N GLN A 28 6.96 4.99 8.44
CA GLN A 28 6.80 6.19 9.28
C GLN A 28 5.34 6.42 9.69
N ARG A 29 4.39 5.87 8.94
CA ARG A 29 2.96 5.86 9.26
C ARG A 29 2.34 4.54 8.79
N SER A 30 1.46 3.94 9.57
CA SER A 30 0.75 2.73 9.10
C SER A 30 -0.30 3.06 8.04
N PHE A 31 -0.58 2.09 7.17
CA PHE A 31 -1.80 2.10 6.38
C PHE A 31 -3.01 1.88 7.31
N THR A 32 -4.13 2.52 6.99
CA THR A 32 -5.43 2.25 7.62
C THR A 32 -5.99 0.92 7.09
N ILE A 33 -6.99 0.35 7.77
CA ILE A 33 -7.65 -0.88 7.32
C ILE A 33 -8.24 -0.69 5.91
N ASP A 34 -8.90 0.44 5.65
CA ASP A 34 -9.51 0.73 4.35
C ASP A 34 -8.46 0.86 3.22
N GLU A 35 -7.34 1.54 3.48
CA GLU A 35 -6.24 1.62 2.51
C GLU A 35 -5.63 0.24 2.24
N THR A 36 -5.46 -0.55 3.29
CA THR A 36 -4.90 -1.90 3.23
C THR A 36 -5.80 -2.83 2.41
N ALA A 37 -7.11 -2.77 2.60
CA ALA A 37 -8.10 -3.51 1.81
C ALA A 37 -8.06 -3.12 0.33
N LYS A 38 -7.98 -1.81 0.01
CA LYS A 38 -7.85 -1.32 -1.37
C LYS A 38 -6.55 -1.79 -2.03
N ILE A 39 -5.45 -1.79 -1.29
CA ILE A 39 -4.15 -2.27 -1.79
C ILE A 39 -4.21 -3.77 -2.10
N ALA A 40 -4.82 -4.57 -1.22
CA ALA A 40 -5.03 -6.00 -1.43
C ALA A 40 -5.87 -6.27 -2.70
N GLU A 41 -6.97 -5.54 -2.88
CA GLU A 41 -7.81 -5.61 -4.09
C GLU A 41 -7.00 -5.26 -5.35
N PHE A 42 -6.23 -4.16 -5.31
CA PHE A 42 -5.43 -3.71 -6.45
C PHE A 42 -4.40 -4.76 -6.91
N PHE A 43 -3.77 -5.44 -5.95
CA PHE A 43 -2.77 -6.48 -6.24
C PHE A 43 -3.37 -7.88 -6.39
N LYS A 44 -4.70 -8.05 -6.24
CA LYS A 44 -5.41 -9.33 -6.30
C LYS A 44 -4.79 -10.39 -5.37
N THR A 45 -4.55 -9.99 -4.13
CA THR A 45 -3.83 -10.74 -3.09
C THR A 45 -4.51 -10.45 -1.75
N THR A 46 -4.11 -11.12 -0.66
CA THR A 46 -4.71 -10.85 0.66
C THR A 46 -3.91 -9.82 1.46
N ILE A 47 -4.54 -9.27 2.50
CA ILE A 47 -3.86 -8.36 3.44
C ILE A 47 -2.67 -9.07 4.09
N GLU A 48 -2.81 -10.35 4.41
CA GLU A 48 -1.77 -11.21 4.98
C GLU A 48 -0.57 -11.35 4.06
N GLU A 49 -0.79 -11.59 2.77
CA GLU A 49 0.29 -11.71 1.79
C GLU A 49 1.08 -10.40 1.62
N ILE A 50 0.43 -9.25 1.78
CA ILE A 50 1.08 -7.93 1.64
C ILE A 50 1.76 -7.49 2.93
N PHE A 51 1.10 -7.62 4.07
CA PHE A 51 1.50 -6.97 5.32
C PHE A 51 1.93 -7.93 6.41
N PHE A 52 1.58 -9.21 6.33
CA PHE A 52 1.90 -10.24 7.32
C PHE A 52 2.76 -11.35 6.70
N LYS A 53 4.00 -11.02 6.34
CA LYS A 53 4.96 -12.03 5.90
C LYS A 53 5.53 -12.77 7.11
N ASN A 54 5.16 -14.03 7.26
CA ASN A 54 5.57 -15.00 8.30
C ASN A 54 4.83 -14.87 9.64
N ILE A 55 3.64 -15.48 9.72
CA ILE A 55 3.26 -16.23 10.93
C ILE A 55 3.69 -17.68 10.71
#